data_AF-A0A1H1PEU0-F1
#
_entry.id   AF-A0A1H1PEU0-F1
#
_cell.length_a   1.000
_cell.length_b   1.000
_cell.length_c   1.000
_cell.angle_alpha   90.00
_cell.angle_beta   90.00
_cell.angle_gamma   90.00
#
_symmetry.space_group_name_H-M   'P 1'
#
loop_
_entity.id
_entity.type
_entity.pdbx_description
1 polymer ?
#
loop_
_entity_poly.entity_id
_entity_poly.type
_entity_poly.pdbx_seq_one_letter_code
_entity_poly.pdbx_strand_id
1 'polypeptide(L)' 'MSITADKLNRALAALREIQVKAGELPEICEHDAHVIAALAGTVEIILGEEIKNAA' A
#
# COMPACT_ATOMS: atom_id res chain seq x y z
N MET A 1 8.58 -0.29 -20.11
CA MET A 1 9.53 0.33 -19.16
C MET A 1 9.56 -0.56 -17.92
N SER A 2 10.71 -1.08 -17.51
CA SER A 2 10.78 -1.93 -16.32
C SER A 2 10.67 -1.05 -15.07
N ILE A 3 9.68 -1.34 -14.22
CA ILE A 3 9.62 -0.73 -12.89
C ILE A 3 10.74 -1.39 -12.07
N THR A 4 11.75 -0.61 -11.69
CA THR A 4 12.87 -1.11 -10.87
C THR A 4 12.38 -1.41 -9.45
N ALA A 5 12.92 -2.45 -8.80
CA ALA A 5 12.58 -2.84 -7.42
C ALA A 5 12.58 -1.68 -6.42
N ASP A 6 13.44 -0.68 -6.63
CA ASP A 6 13.51 0.55 -5.85
C ASP A 6 12.22 1.41 -5.92
N LYS A 7 11.57 1.46 -7.09
CA LYS A 7 10.28 2.16 -7.27
C LYS A 7 9.14 1.39 -6.60
N LEU A 8 9.19 0.06 -6.61
CA LEU A 8 8.20 -0.80 -5.93
C LEU A 8 8.32 -0.63 -4.41
N ASN A 9 9.54 -0.62 -3.88
CA ASN A 9 9.79 -0.35 -2.45
C ASN A 9 9.34 1.05 -2.02
N ARG A 10 9.54 2.08 -2.86
CA ARG A 10 9.02 3.42 -2.61
C ARG A 10 7.49 3.49 -2.63
N ALA A 11 6.83 2.77 -3.54
CA ALA A 11 5.37 2.68 -3.57
C ALA A 11 4.82 1.98 -2.31
N LEU A 12 5.47 0.90 -1.87
CA LEU A 12 5.15 0.18 -0.62
C LEU A 12 5.25 1.10 0.60
N ALA A 13 6.32 1.89 0.72
CA ALA A 13 6.50 2.82 1.82
C ALA A 13 5.38 3.89 1.86
N ALA A 14 5.04 4.47 0.70
CA ALA A 14 3.96 5.45 0.61
C ALA A 14 2.59 4.87 0.99
N LEU A 15 2.30 3.62 0.61
CA LEU A 15 1.06 2.94 0.98
C LEU A 15 0.95 2.71 2.48
N ARG A 16 2.05 2.32 3.14
CA ARG A 16 2.08 2.18 4.61
C ARG A 16 1.85 3.50 5.32
N GLU A 17 2.43 4.60 4.85
CA GLU A 17 2.16 5.92 5.42
C GLU A 17 0.68 6.31 5.28
N ILE A 18 0.06 5.99 4.14
CA ILE A 18 -1.37 6.23 3.92
C ILE A 18 -2.22 5.37 4.86
N GLN A 19 -1.87 4.10 5.09
CA GLN A 19 -2.58 3.24 6.05
C GLN A 19 -2.47 3.76 7.49
N VAL A 20 -1.29 4.21 7.90
CA VAL A 20 -1.09 4.79 9.25
C VAL A 20 -1.97 6.02 9.42
N LYS A 21 -1.96 6.94 8.45
CA LYS A 21 -2.82 8.13 8.47
C LYS A 21 -4.30 7.79 8.41
N ALA A 22 -4.67 6.71 7.73
CA ALA A 22 -6.05 6.23 7.69
C ALA A 22 -6.52 5.69 9.06
N GLY A 23 -5.63 5.06 9.84
CA GLY A 23 -5.92 4.66 11.22
C GLY A 23 -6.03 5.82 12.21
N GLU A 24 -5.52 7.00 11.84
CA GLU A 24 -5.66 8.25 12.62
C GLU A 24 -6.94 9.02 12.26
N LEU A 25 -7.71 8.54 11.27
CA LEU A 25 -8.97 9.19 10.89
C LEU A 25 -10.02 9.08 12.01
N PRO A 26 -10.83 10.12 12.21
CA PRO A 26 -11.92 10.08 13.19
C PRO A 26 -12.96 9.00 12.84
N GLU A 27 -13.65 8.45 13.84
CA GLU A 27 -14.59 7.33 13.70
C GLU A 27 -15.69 7.55 12.65
N ILE A 28 -16.04 8.81 12.35
CA ILE A 28 -16.97 9.15 11.26
C ILE A 28 -16.48 8.70 9.87
N CYS A 29 -15.19 8.40 9.74
CA CYS A 29 -14.51 7.95 8.53
C CYS A 29 -14.06 6.48 8.63
N GLU A 30 -14.61 5.69 9.56
CA GLU A 30 -14.22 4.29 9.78
C GLU A 30 -14.36 3.44 8.50
N HIS A 31 -15.39 3.70 7.69
CA HIS A 31 -15.55 3.06 6.38
C HIS A 31 -14.38 3.37 5.44
N ASP A 32 -13.96 4.64 5.38
CA ASP A 32 -12.84 5.07 4.53
C ASP A 32 -11.51 4.48 5.05
N ALA A 33 -11.32 4.41 6.36
CA ALA A 33 -10.16 3.78 6.97
C ALA A 33 -10.05 2.29 6.61
N HIS A 34 -11.16 1.55 6.67
CA HIS A 34 -11.20 0.15 6.27
C HIS A 34 -10.93 -0.05 4.76
N VAL A 35 -11.51 0.80 3.91
CA VAL A 35 -11.28 0.74 2.45
C VAL A 35 -9.81 1.02 2.14
N ILE A 36 -9.20 2.02 2.77
CA ILE A 36 -7.78 2.35 2.59
C ILE A 36 -6.89 1.19 3.06
N ALA A 37 -7.19 0.60 4.23
CA ALA A 37 -6.45 -0.53 4.75
C ALA A 37 -6.51 -1.75 3.82
N ALA A 38 -7.71 -2.10 3.33
CA ALA A 38 -7.93 -3.21 2.41
C ALA A 38 -7.24 -2.97 1.04
N LEU A 39 -7.31 -1.75 0.52
CA LEU A 39 -6.67 -1.38 -0.74
C LEU A 39 -5.16 -1.49 -0.62
N ALA A 40 -4.56 -0.90 0.42
CA ALA A 40 -3.12 -0.93 0.59
C ALA A 40 -2.58 -2.35 0.85
N GLY A 41 -3.31 -3.20 1.57
CA GLY A 41 -2.96 -4.62 1.71
C GLY A 41 -2.99 -5.39 0.38
N THR A 42 -4.01 -5.14 -0.45
CA THR A 42 -4.10 -5.75 -1.79
C THR A 42 -2.94 -5.32 -2.69
N VAL A 43 -2.58 -4.02 -2.65
CA VAL A 43 -1.47 -3.51 -3.44
C VAL A 43 -0.12 -4.02 -2.92
N GLU A 44 0.04 -4.22 -1.60
CA GLU A 44 1.22 -4.86 -1.01
C GLU A 44 1.48 -6.27 -1.57
N ILE A 45 0.41 -7.06 -1.72
CA ILE A 45 0.49 -8.41 -2.29
C ILE A 45 0.92 -8.37 -3.75
N ILE A 46 0.27 -7.54 -4.58
CA ILE A 46 0.59 -7.41 -6.01
C ILE A 46 2.04 -6.93 -6.20
N LEU A 47 2.46 -5.89 -5.46
CA LEU A 47 3.82 -5.38 -5.54
C LEU A 47 4.84 -6.42 -5.06
N GLY A 48 4.53 -7.19 -4.01
CA GLY A 48 5.39 -8.27 -3.51
C GLY A 48 5.58 -9.41 -4.52
N GLU A 49 4.53 -9.78 -5.25
CA GLU A 49 4.60 -10.76 -6.33
C GLU A 49 5.42 -10.24 -7.52
N GLU A 50 5.22 -8.98 -7.92
CA GLU A 50 6.01 -8.35 -8.99
C GLU A 50 7.50 -8.25 -8.62
N ILE A 51 7.84 -7.92 -7.36
CA ILE A 51 9.24 -7.92 -6.88
C ILE A 51 9.84 -9.33 -6.96
N LYS A 52 9.11 -10.36 -6.55
CA LYS A 52 9.58 -11.76 -6.61
C LYS A 52 9.76 -12.24 -8.05
N ASN A 53 8.89 -11.84 -8.97
CA ASN A 53 8.98 -12.21 -10.38
C ASN A 53 10.08 -11.42 -11.13
N ALA A 54 10.44 -10.24 -10.64
CA ALA A 54 11.48 -9.39 -11.22
C ALA A 54 12.89 -9.65 -10.66
N ALA A 55 13.01 -10.45 -9.59
CA ALA A 55 14.28 -10.87 -8.96
C ALA A 55 14.79 -12.19 -9.56
#